data_AF-A0A3C2D0N4-F1
#
_entry.id   AF-A0A3C2D0N4-F1
#
_cell.length_a   1.000
_cell.length_b   1.000
_cell.length_c   1.000
_cell.angle_alpha   90.00
_cell.angle_beta   90.00
_cell.angle_gamma   90.00
#
_symmetry.space_group_name_H-M   'P 1'
#
loop_
_entity.id
_entity.type
_entity.pdbx_description
1 polymer ?
#
loop_
_entity_poly.entity_id
_entity_poly.type
_entity_poly.pdbx_seq_one_letter_code
_entity_poly.pdbx_strand_id
1 'polypeptide(L)'
;MGHLVLEKLLKACVVKQTLKNATFTHDLTKLSQLTGLNFSEDQLDNLDTITTFHLNARYDSFKKAFYQKCTYNFTKEWIDKIETLRLWIKEELLK
;
A
#
# COMPACT_ATOMS: atom_id res chain seq x y z
N MET A 1 0.90 0.21 10.23
CA MET A 1 0.51 1.61 9.93
C MET A 1 0.71 1.98 8.46
N GLY A 2 1.86 1.70 7.84
CA GLY A 2 2.11 2.09 6.44
C GLY A 2 1.09 1.62 5.40
N HIS A 3 0.68 0.34 5.44
CA HIS A 3 -0.37 -0.20 4.57
C HIS A 3 -1.67 0.64 4.61
N LEU A 4 -2.16 0.99 5.80
CA LEU A 4 -3.41 1.75 5.96
C LEU A 4 -3.32 3.15 5.34
N VAL A 5 -2.15 3.79 5.43
CA VAL A 5 -1.94 5.12 4.85
C VAL A 5 -2.05 5.06 3.33
N LEU A 6 -1.38 4.08 2.71
CA LEU A 6 -1.47 3.86 1.26
C LEU A 6 -2.89 3.49 0.84
N GLU A 7 -3.56 2.61 1.59
CA GLU A 7 -4.95 2.22 1.32
C GLU A 7 -5.89 3.44 1.26
N LYS A 8 -5.80 4.35 2.25
CA LYS A 8 -6.66 5.53 2.29
C LYS A 8 -6.38 6.50 1.14
N LEU A 9 -5.11 6.69 0.77
CA LEU A 9 -4.74 7.55 -0.35
C LEU A 9 -5.22 6.97 -1.69
N LEU A 10 -5.03 5.67 -1.92
CA LEU A 10 -5.51 5.01 -3.13
C LEU A 10 -7.05 5.08 -3.21
N LYS A 11 -7.75 4.83 -2.11
CA LYS A 11 -9.22 4.97 -2.06
C LYS A 11 -9.66 6.41 -2.36
N ALA A 12 -8.93 7.42 -1.89
CA ALA A 12 -9.21 8.81 -2.24
C ALA A 12 -9.01 9.07 -3.76
N CYS A 13 -7.96 8.50 -4.37
CA CYS A 13 -7.74 8.58 -5.81
C CYS A 13 -8.89 7.93 -6.59
N VAL A 14 -9.33 6.72 -6.19
CA VAL A 14 -10.47 6.03 -6.80
C VAL A 14 -11.74 6.89 -6.71
N VAL A 15 -12.04 7.48 -5.55
CA VAL A 15 -13.21 8.35 -5.38
C VAL A 15 -13.10 9.59 -6.27
N LYS A 16 -11.93 10.22 -6.35
CA LYS A 16 -11.69 11.38 -7.22
C LYS A 16 -11.90 11.03 -8.71
N GLN A 17 -11.38 9.89 -9.16
CA GLN A 17 -11.45 9.45 -10.54
C GLN A 17 -12.85 8.98 -10.96
N THR A 18 -13.54 8.26 -10.08
CA THR A 18 -14.79 7.56 -10.42
C THR A 18 -16.05 8.25 -9.91
N LEU A 19 -15.90 9.23 -9.00
CA LEU A 19 -16.99 9.87 -8.23
C LEU A 19 -17.88 8.86 -7.46
N LYS A 20 -17.38 7.65 -7.24
CA LYS A 20 -18.05 6.57 -6.52
C LYS A 20 -17.20 6.13 -5.34
N ASN A 21 -17.84 5.51 -4.36
CA ASN A 21 -17.13 4.91 -3.24
C ASN A 21 -16.14 3.85 -3.73
N ALA A 22 -14.92 3.89 -3.20
CA ALA A 22 -13.93 2.87 -3.49
C ALA A 22 -14.42 1.48 -3.01
N THR A 23 -13.98 0.45 -3.71
CA THR A 23 -14.35 -0.95 -3.44
C THR A 23 -13.89 -1.38 -2.04
N PHE A 24 -14.65 -2.31 -1.42
CA PHE A 24 -14.34 -2.84 -0.10
C PHE A 24 -13.21 -3.90 -0.18
N THR A 25 -12.02 -3.44 -0.51
CA THR A 25 -10.79 -4.25 -0.55
C THR A 25 -9.66 -3.58 0.24
N HIS A 26 -8.71 -4.40 0.68
CA HIS A 26 -7.45 -4.00 1.33
C HIS A 26 -6.23 -4.27 0.44
N ASP A 27 -6.47 -4.84 -0.74
CA ASP A 27 -5.46 -5.13 -1.74
C ASP A 27 -5.05 -3.84 -2.45
N LEU A 28 -3.81 -3.40 -2.21
CA LEU A 28 -3.32 -2.13 -2.71
C LEU A 28 -3.12 -2.15 -4.23
N THR A 29 -2.75 -3.30 -4.81
CA THR A 29 -2.58 -3.48 -6.26
C THR A 29 -3.93 -3.42 -6.98
N LYS A 30 -4.98 -4.01 -6.41
CA LYS A 30 -6.34 -3.83 -6.95
C LYS A 30 -6.83 -2.39 -6.84
N LEU A 31 -6.53 -1.71 -5.73
CA LEU A 31 -6.90 -0.30 -5.58
C LEU A 31 -6.15 0.58 -6.59
N SER A 32 -4.86 0.34 -6.84
CA SER A 32 -4.04 1.11 -7.78
C SER A 32 -4.61 1.07 -9.20
N GLN A 33 -5.03 -0.12 -9.66
CA GLN A 33 -5.68 -0.30 -10.97
C GLN A 33 -6.96 0.52 -11.14
N LEU A 34 -7.69 0.78 -10.05
CA LEU A 34 -8.94 1.54 -10.07
C LEU A 34 -8.72 3.07 -10.02
N THR A 35 -7.50 3.53 -9.76
CA THR A 35 -7.19 4.96 -9.66
C THR A 35 -7.07 5.65 -11.01
N GLY A 36 -6.79 4.90 -12.09
CA GLY A 36 -6.43 5.47 -13.40
C GLY A 36 -5.02 6.08 -13.45
N LEU A 37 -4.23 5.98 -12.37
CA LEU A 37 -2.83 6.42 -12.35
C LEU A 37 -1.92 5.36 -12.99
N ASN A 38 -0.83 5.82 -13.59
CA ASN A 38 0.18 4.96 -14.21
C ASN A 38 1.28 4.63 -13.19
N PHE A 39 1.13 3.49 -12.51
CA PHE A 39 2.16 2.96 -11.62
C PHE A 39 3.26 2.27 -12.41
N SER A 40 4.51 2.40 -11.96
CA SER A 40 5.60 1.55 -12.47
C SER A 40 5.49 0.12 -11.94
N GLU A 41 6.16 -0.82 -12.60
CA GLU A 41 6.24 -2.22 -12.17
C GLU A 41 6.80 -2.32 -10.73
N ASP A 42 7.90 -1.63 -10.44
CA ASP A 42 8.48 -1.57 -9.08
C ASP A 42 7.49 -1.05 -8.03
N GLN A 43 6.64 -0.07 -8.38
CA GLN A 43 5.64 0.44 -7.45
C GLN A 43 4.56 -0.61 -7.19
N LEU A 44 4.11 -1.33 -8.23
CA LEU A 44 3.11 -2.40 -8.09
C LEU A 44 3.67 -3.56 -7.25
N ASP A 45 4.91 -3.97 -7.45
CA ASP A 45 5.57 -5.01 -6.66
C ASP A 45 5.71 -4.62 -5.18
N ASN A 46 6.01 -3.34 -4.92
CA ASN A 46 6.03 -2.82 -3.56
C ASN A 46 4.63 -2.83 -2.94
N LEU A 47 3.58 -2.41 -3.67
CA LEU A 47 2.19 -2.43 -3.18
C LEU A 47 1.70 -3.85 -2.88
N ASP A 48 2.04 -4.82 -3.73
CA ASP A 48 1.73 -6.23 -3.50
C ASP A 48 2.39 -6.73 -2.22
N THR A 49 3.70 -6.50 -2.07
CA THR A 49 4.44 -6.89 -0.88
C THR A 49 3.89 -6.24 0.39
N ILE A 50 3.57 -4.94 0.34
CA ILE A 50 3.00 -4.21 1.50
C ILE A 50 1.60 -4.75 1.85
N THR A 51 0.81 -5.19 0.86
CA THR A 51 -0.48 -5.85 1.10
C THR A 51 -0.31 -7.11 1.95
N THR A 52 0.76 -7.89 1.72
CA THR A 52 1.05 -9.08 2.53
C THR A 52 1.34 -8.75 4.00
N PHE A 53 1.92 -7.59 4.30
CA PHE A 53 2.23 -7.20 5.68
C PHE A 53 0.97 -7.06 6.53
N HIS A 54 -0.13 -6.61 5.93
CA HIS A 54 -1.43 -6.50 6.59
C HIS A 54 -2.02 -7.88 6.93
N LEU A 55 -1.88 -8.85 6.02
CA LEU A 55 -2.35 -10.23 6.22
C LEU A 55 -1.52 -10.96 7.29
N ASN A 56 -0.19 -10.82 7.22
CA ASN A 56 0.75 -11.48 8.11
C ASN A 56 0.65 -11.00 9.56
N ALA A 57 0.19 -9.77 9.79
CA ALA A 57 0.00 -9.23 11.14
C ALA A 57 -1.30 -9.71 11.82
N ARG A 58 -2.22 -10.35 11.08
CA ARG A 58 -3.58 -10.67 11.55
C ARG A 58 -3.71 -12.04 12.20
N TYR A 59 -2.89 -13.02 11.83
CA TYR A 59 -2.95 -14.39 12.37
C TYR A 59 -1.65 -14.75 13.10
N ASP A 60 -1.76 -15.31 14.30
CA ASP A 60 -0.62 -15.54 15.19
C ASP A 60 0.48 -16.45 14.60
N SER A 61 0.11 -17.42 13.77
CA SER A 61 1.05 -18.32 13.08
C SER A 61 1.98 -17.56 12.11
N PHE A 62 1.43 -16.61 11.34
CA PHE A 62 2.21 -15.78 10.41
C PHE A 62 2.89 -14.61 11.11
N LYS A 63 2.29 -14.11 12.20
CA LYS A 63 2.78 -12.96 12.96
C LYS A 63 4.17 -13.20 13.55
N LYS A 64 4.45 -14.40 14.07
CA LYS A 64 5.76 -14.74 14.63
C LYS A 64 6.86 -14.77 13.55
N ALA A 65 6.59 -15.40 12.42
CA ALA A 65 7.54 -15.47 11.29
C ALA A 65 7.79 -14.08 10.69
N PHE A 66 6.73 -13.27 10.54
CA PHE A 66 6.86 -11.90 10.06
C PHE A 66 7.64 -11.03 11.05
N TYR A 67 7.40 -11.16 12.35
CA TYR A 67 8.16 -10.45 13.37
C TYR A 67 9.66 -10.76 13.31
N GLN A 68 10.03 -12.03 13.09
CA GLN A 68 11.43 -12.44 12.91
C GLN A 68 12.07 -11.84 11.65
N LYS A 69 11.27 -11.60 10.60
CA LYS A 69 11.72 -10.94 9.36
C LYS A 69 11.99 -9.45 9.54
N CYS A 70 11.30 -8.79 10.48
CA CYS A 70 11.39 -7.35 10.75
C CYS A 70 12.69 -6.93 11.47
N THR A 71 13.84 -7.19 10.84
CA THR A 71 15.12 -6.62 11.26
C THR A 71 15.14 -5.10 11.06
N TYR A 72 16.11 -4.40 11.65
CA TYR A 72 16.25 -2.94 11.47
C TYR A 72 16.36 -2.57 9.99
N ASN A 73 17.24 -3.23 9.24
CA ASN A 73 17.46 -2.96 7.82
C ASN A 73 16.20 -3.21 6.99
N PHE A 74 15.55 -4.36 7.22
CA PHE A 74 14.30 -4.69 6.53
C PHE A 74 13.21 -3.66 6.83
N THR A 75 13.01 -3.33 8.10
CA THR A 75 11.97 -2.38 8.50
C THR A 75 12.22 -0.99 7.94
N LYS A 76 13.49 -0.53 7.98
CA LYS A 76 13.89 0.76 7.43
C LYS A 76 13.64 0.83 5.92
N GLU A 77 14.09 -0.17 5.17
CA GLU A 77 13.87 -0.26 3.72
C GLU A 77 12.39 -0.11 3.36
N TRP A 78 11.51 -0.84 4.05
CA TRP A 78 10.08 -0.79 3.77
C TRP A 78 9.43 0.52 4.22
N ILE A 79 9.89 1.14 5.31
CA ILE A 79 9.45 2.48 5.70
C ILE A 79 9.79 3.49 4.60
N ASP A 80 11.03 3.51 4.12
CA ASP A 80 11.49 4.45 3.09
C ASP A 80 10.70 4.27 1.78
N LYS A 81 10.43 3.01 1.38
CA LYS A 81 9.56 2.68 0.23
C LYS A 81 8.12 3.17 0.41
N ILE A 82 7.55 2.95 1.59
CA ILE A 82 6.18 3.40 1.93
C ILE A 82 6.09 4.93 1.90
N GLU A 83 7.10 5.63 2.42
CA GLU A 83 7.14 7.09 2.42
C GLU A 83 7.22 7.65 1.00
N THR A 84 8.08 7.05 0.17
CA THR A 84 8.23 7.42 -1.25
C THR A 84 6.90 7.23 -2.00
N LEU A 85 6.27 6.06 -1.87
CA LEU A 85 4.94 5.79 -2.46
C LEU A 85 3.88 6.77 -1.95
N ARG A 86 3.86 7.04 -0.65
CA ARG A 86 2.89 7.97 -0.03
C ARG A 86 3.00 9.35 -0.64
N LEU A 87 4.21 9.88 -0.78
CA LEU A 87 4.45 11.20 -1.37
C LEU A 87 3.99 11.23 -2.82
N TRP A 88 4.41 10.26 -3.62
CA TRP A 88 4.03 10.17 -5.03
C TRP A 88 2.52 10.08 -5.24
N ILE A 89 1.82 9.18 -4.54
CA ILE A 89 0.35 9.05 -4.66
C ILE A 89 -0.35 10.35 -4.24
N LYS A 90 0.16 11.01 -3.20
CA LYS A 90 -0.41 12.29 -2.74
C LYS A 90 -0.23 13.40 -3.78
N GLU A 91 0.92 13.46 -4.44
CA GLU A 91 1.16 14.41 -5.53
C GLU A 91 0.21 14.16 -6.69
N GLU A 92 0.05 12.90 -7.13
CA GLU A 92 -0.91 12.54 -8.18
C GLU A 92 -2.36 12.87 -7.78
N LEU A 93 -2.73 12.69 -6.51
CA LEU A 93 -4.06 13.04 -6.01
C LEU A 93 -4.32 14.55 -6.03
N LEU A 94 -3.29 15.39 -5.90
CA LEU A 94 -3.43 16.85 -5.85
C LEU A 94 -3.36 17.53 -7.23
N LYS A 95 -2.89 16.81 -8.27
CA LYS A 95 -2.96 17.26 -9.67
C LYS A 95 -4.40 17.27 -10.18
#